data_AF-A0A2E6VWF5-F1
#
_entry.id   AF-A0A2E6VWF5-F1
#
_cell.length_a   1.000
_cell.length_b   1.000
_cell.length_c   1.000
_cell.angle_alpha   90.00
_cell.angle_beta   90.00
_cell.angle_gamma   90.00
#
_symmetry.space_group_name_H-M   'P 1'
#
loop_
_entity.id
_entity.type
_entity.pdbx_description
1 polymer ?
#
loop_
_entity_poly.entity_id
_entity_poly.type
_entity_poly.pdbx_seq_one_letter_code
_entity_poly.pdbx_strand_id
1 'polypeptide(L)'
;MTPLKKRIYLALAVLLLVWPWVQHSMVQQVHINPWRFFGWAMYAMPSPGIRIAAADDKGQRIDLTQQPLRGFSDTFSAKRMHYGDLLEPYDLADAILAEYPKMQSVSLDVSTIMLEPATGNIKERKQTFVFSR
;
A
#
# COMPACT_ATOMS: atom_id res chain seq x y z
N MET A 1 37.44 17.55 16.99
CA MET A 1 36.31 16.60 16.80
C MET A 1 36.75 15.23 17.31
N THR A 2 36.02 14.59 18.23
CA THR A 2 36.45 13.31 18.81
C THR A 2 36.34 12.17 17.79
N PRO A 3 37.15 11.10 17.90
CA PRO A 3 37.12 9.97 16.94
C PRO A 3 35.74 9.30 16.84
N LEU A 4 34.98 9.28 17.94
CA LEU A 4 33.61 8.79 17.97
C LEU A 4 32.67 9.62 17.08
N LYS A 5 32.73 10.96 17.20
CA LYS A 5 31.93 11.87 16.37
C LYS A 5 32.24 11.67 14.88
N LYS A 6 33.52 11.52 14.52
CA LYS A 6 33.93 11.26 13.13
C LYS A 6 33.31 9.97 12.57
N ARG A 7 33.28 8.89 13.36
CA ARG A 7 32.65 7.61 12.96
C ARG A 7 31.14 7.75 12.75
N ILE A 8 30.46 8.47 13.64
CA ILE A 8 29.01 8.72 13.52
C ILE A 8 28.72 9.52 12.25
N TYR A 9 29.45 10.60 11.99
CA TYR A 9 29.26 11.38 10.76
C TYR A 9 29.54 10.58 9.50
N LEU A 10 30.58 9.74 9.51
CA LEU A 10 30.89 8.87 8.38
C LEU A 10 29.76 7.86 8.14
N ALA A 11 29.22 7.25 9.20
CA ALA A 11 28.10 6.32 9.10
C ALA A 11 26.83 7.02 8.55
N LEU A 12 26.53 8.22 9.03
CA LEU A 12 25.42 9.04 8.50
C LEU A 12 25.62 9.40 7.03
N ALA A 13 26.84 9.79 6.64
CA ALA A 13 27.15 10.12 5.24
C ALA A 13 26.98 8.91 4.32
N VAL A 14 27.47 7.73 4.73
CA VAL A 14 27.28 6.49 3.98
C VAL A 14 25.79 6.14 3.88
N LEU A 15 25.04 6.26 4.97
CA LEU A 15 23.60 5.97 4.98
C LEU A 15 22.83 6.91 4.03
N LEU A 16 23.15 8.21 4.04
CA LEU A 16 22.55 9.19 3.13
C LEU A 16 22.93 8.93 1.66
N LEU A 17 24.14 8.41 1.40
CA LEU A 17 24.59 8.10 0.04
C LEU A 17 23.91 6.85 -0.52
N VAL A 18 23.63 5.86 0.33
CA VAL A 18 22.94 4.61 -0.06
C VAL A 18 21.42 4.79 -0.11
N TRP A 19 20.87 5.74 0.66
CA TRP A 19 19.42 5.95 0.78
C TRP A 19 18.65 6.10 -0.54
N PRO A 20 19.12 6.87 -1.55
CA PRO A 20 18.40 7.01 -2.82
C PRO A 20 18.18 5.67 -3.54
N TRP A 21 19.13 4.74 -3.48
CA TRP A 21 18.97 3.41 -4.07
C TRP A 21 17.96 2.56 -3.31
N VAL A 22 18.04 2.57 -1.98
CA VAL A 22 17.05 1.88 -1.13
C VAL A 22 15.65 2.42 -1.44
N GLN A 23 15.51 3.73 -1.47
CA GLN A 23 14.23 4.38 -1.74
C GLN A 23 13.71 4.05 -3.14
N HIS A 24 14.56 4.12 -4.16
CA HIS A 24 14.19 3.76 -5.53
C HIS A 24 13.71 2.30 -5.63
N SER A 25 14.44 1.38 -4.99
CA SER A 25 14.10 -0.03 -4.93
C SER A 25 12.76 -0.27 -4.21
N MET A 26 12.51 0.39 -3.08
CA MET A 26 11.24 0.28 -2.36
C MET A 26 10.06 0.83 -3.18
N VAL A 27 10.22 1.98 -3.82
CA VAL A 27 9.16 2.57 -4.66
C VAL A 27 8.84 1.68 -5.86
N GLN A 28 9.85 1.06 -6.49
CA GLN A 28 9.62 0.19 -7.63
C GLN A 28 9.07 -1.20 -7.28
N GLN A 29 9.52 -1.79 -6.16
CA GLN A 29 9.15 -3.16 -5.81
C GLN A 29 7.85 -3.22 -5.02
N VAL A 30 7.68 -2.30 -4.06
CA VAL A 30 6.56 -2.32 -3.11
C VAL A 30 5.66 -1.10 -3.24
N HIS A 31 5.87 -0.24 -4.24
CA HIS A 31 4.96 0.88 -4.55
C HIS A 31 4.67 1.79 -3.36
N ILE A 32 5.60 1.88 -2.41
CA ILE A 32 5.52 2.81 -1.28
C ILE A 32 5.43 4.22 -1.84
N ASN A 33 4.63 5.05 -1.17
CA ASN A 33 4.55 6.45 -1.53
C ASN A 33 5.92 7.12 -1.34
N PRO A 34 6.59 7.57 -2.43
CA PRO A 34 7.92 8.16 -2.34
C PRO A 34 7.94 9.41 -1.44
N TRP A 35 6.81 10.12 -1.34
CA TRP A 35 6.69 11.34 -0.54
C TRP A 35 6.88 11.09 0.95
N ARG A 36 6.27 10.03 1.50
CA ARG A 36 6.37 9.72 2.94
C ARG A 36 7.69 9.06 3.33
N PHE A 37 8.49 8.64 2.35
CA PHE A 37 9.79 8.00 2.54
C PHE A 37 10.97 8.92 2.19
N PHE A 38 10.85 10.21 2.54
CA PHE A 38 11.89 11.23 2.33
C PHE A 38 12.30 11.40 0.85
N GLY A 39 11.34 11.24 -0.07
CA GLY A 39 11.56 11.41 -1.50
C GLY A 39 11.49 12.84 -2.00
N TRP A 40 12.34 13.14 -2.97
CA TRP A 40 12.44 14.44 -3.61
C TRP A 40 11.39 14.68 -4.71
N ALA A 41 10.64 13.64 -5.11
CA ALA A 41 9.67 13.68 -6.21
C ALA A 41 8.28 14.22 -5.80
N MET A 42 8.26 15.41 -5.19
CA MET A 42 7.11 15.94 -4.42
C MET A 42 5.88 16.37 -5.23
N TYR A 43 5.98 16.61 -6.55
CA TYR A 43 4.96 17.36 -7.31
C TYR A 43 4.27 16.62 -8.44
N ALA A 44 4.66 15.38 -8.75
CA ALA A 44 4.24 14.71 -9.98
C ALA A 44 3.29 13.52 -9.79
N MET A 45 3.08 13.04 -8.55
CA MET A 45 2.32 11.80 -8.35
C MET A 45 0.88 12.10 -7.92
N PRO A 46 -0.14 11.82 -8.77
CA PRO A 46 -1.53 11.94 -8.37
C PRO A 46 -1.81 10.97 -7.22
N SER A 47 -2.71 11.37 -6.30
CA SER A 47 -3.12 10.51 -5.19
C SER A 47 -3.69 9.20 -5.74
N PRO A 48 -3.05 8.04 -5.48
CA PRO A 48 -3.55 6.78 -6.00
C PRO A 48 -4.90 6.46 -5.36
N GLY A 49 -5.93 6.29 -6.19
CA GLY A 49 -7.22 5.81 -5.73
C GLY A 49 -7.13 4.32 -5.41
N ILE A 50 -7.63 3.91 -4.25
CA ILE A 50 -7.75 2.51 -3.85
C ILE A 50 -9.21 2.11 -3.90
N ARG A 51 -9.51 1.06 -4.65
CA ARG A 51 -10.84 0.43 -4.68
C ARG A 51 -10.74 -0.96 -4.07
N ILE A 52 -11.72 -1.28 -3.24
CA ILE A 52 -11.76 -2.56 -2.53
C ILE A 52 -13.11 -3.20 -2.79
N ALA A 53 -13.10 -4.37 -3.43
CA ALA A 53 -14.28 -5.20 -3.58
C ALA A 53 -14.06 -6.53 -2.87
N ALA A 54 -15.04 -6.97 -2.10
CA ALA A 54 -15.09 -8.30 -1.52
C ALA A 54 -16.01 -9.18 -2.36
N ALA A 55 -15.65 -10.46 -2.53
CA ALA A 55 -16.53 -11.46 -3.10
C ALA A 55 -16.60 -12.68 -2.18
N ASP A 56 -17.80 -13.19 -1.98
CA ASP A 56 -18.05 -14.46 -1.26
C ASP A 56 -17.78 -15.67 -2.17
N ASP A 57 -17.78 -16.86 -1.58
CA ASP A 57 -17.68 -18.18 -2.24
C ASP A 57 -18.73 -18.38 -3.36
N LYS A 58 -19.90 -17.78 -3.20
CA LYS A 58 -21.01 -17.78 -4.18
C LYS A 58 -20.88 -16.71 -5.26
N GLY A 59 -19.79 -15.95 -5.27
CA GLY A 59 -19.55 -14.86 -6.23
C GLY A 59 -20.37 -13.59 -5.96
N GLN A 60 -21.04 -13.50 -4.81
CA GLN A 60 -21.72 -12.26 -4.41
C GLN A 60 -20.67 -11.20 -4.11
N ARG A 61 -20.69 -10.11 -4.88
CA ARG A 61 -19.75 -8.99 -4.73
C ARG A 61 -20.32 -7.91 -3.82
N ILE A 62 -19.50 -7.46 -2.89
CA ILE A 62 -19.74 -6.33 -2.00
C ILE A 62 -18.68 -5.27 -2.31
N ASP A 63 -19.11 -4.09 -2.80
CA ASP A 63 -18.21 -2.95 -2.97
C ASP A 63 -18.05 -2.22 -1.63
N LEU A 64 -16.90 -2.43 -1.00
CA LEU A 64 -16.57 -1.85 0.31
C LEU A 64 -16.24 -0.35 0.22
N THR A 65 -16.12 0.18 -1.00
CA THR A 65 -16.01 1.63 -1.24
C THR A 65 -17.36 2.32 -1.02
N GLN A 66 -18.47 1.64 -1.32
CA GLN A 66 -19.83 2.20 -1.17
C GLN A 66 -20.45 1.86 0.19
N GLN A 67 -20.05 0.74 0.80
CA GLN A 67 -20.46 0.34 2.14
C GLN A 67 -19.23 0.15 3.02
N PRO A 68 -18.66 1.26 3.54
CA PRO A 68 -17.47 1.17 4.37
C PRO A 68 -17.78 0.39 5.65
N LEU A 69 -17.03 -0.68 5.88
CA LEU A 69 -17.11 -1.47 7.11
C LEU A 69 -16.55 -0.63 8.27
N ARG A 70 -17.41 0.14 8.95
CA ARG A 70 -17.08 0.92 10.17
C ARG A 70 -15.75 1.68 10.11
N GLY A 71 -15.36 2.18 8.93
CA GLY A 71 -14.09 2.90 8.72
C GLY A 71 -12.82 2.03 8.58
N PHE A 72 -12.93 0.69 8.60
CA PHE A 72 -11.81 -0.22 8.32
C PHE A 72 -11.33 -0.10 6.87
N SER A 73 -12.25 0.00 5.91
CA SER A 73 -11.92 0.19 4.49
C SER A 73 -11.17 1.50 4.25
N ASP A 74 -11.60 2.59 4.90
CA ASP A 74 -10.96 3.91 4.80
C ASP A 74 -9.57 3.91 5.46
N THR A 75 -9.48 3.31 6.65
CA THR A 75 -8.21 3.20 7.38
C THR A 75 -7.20 2.35 6.61
N PHE A 76 -7.65 1.22 6.04
CA PHE A 76 -6.83 0.38 5.20
C PHE A 76 -6.39 1.13 3.94
N SER A 77 -7.32 1.80 3.25
CA SER A 77 -7.02 2.59 2.05
C SER A 77 -5.97 3.67 2.35
N ALA A 78 -6.16 4.44 3.42
CA ALA A 78 -5.21 5.47 3.84
C ALA A 78 -3.82 4.89 4.14
N LYS A 79 -3.74 3.78 4.87
CA LYS A 79 -2.45 3.12 5.17
C LYS A 79 -1.82 2.52 3.91
N ARG A 80 -2.59 1.86 3.05
CA ARG A 80 -2.11 1.24 1.79
C ARG A 80 -1.59 2.30 0.82
N MET A 81 -2.21 3.49 0.79
CA MET A 81 -1.68 4.66 0.06
C MET A 81 -0.29 5.11 0.55
N HIS A 82 0.14 4.73 1.75
CA HIS A 82 1.44 5.10 2.30
C HIS A 82 2.45 3.97 2.17
N TYR A 83 2.07 2.77 2.59
CA TYR A 83 2.95 1.61 2.66
C TYR A 83 2.97 0.78 1.37
N GLY A 84 2.12 1.13 0.39
CA GLY A 84 2.02 0.39 -0.87
C GLY A 84 1.74 -1.08 -0.62
N ASP A 85 2.45 -1.94 -1.33
CA ASP A 85 2.25 -3.37 -1.31
C ASP A 85 2.61 -4.07 0.00
N LEU A 86 3.35 -3.39 0.89
CA LEU A 86 3.74 -3.94 2.19
C LEU A 86 2.55 -4.18 3.13
N LEU A 87 1.43 -3.49 2.92
CA LEU A 87 0.28 -3.56 3.82
C LEU A 87 -0.78 -4.55 3.33
N GLU A 88 -0.63 -5.83 3.65
CA GLU A 88 -1.59 -6.85 3.25
C GLU A 88 -2.98 -6.64 3.92
N PRO A 89 -4.09 -7.03 3.26
CA PRO A 89 -5.44 -6.75 3.74
C PRO A 89 -5.98 -7.75 4.79
N TYR A 90 -5.12 -8.38 5.59
CA TYR A 90 -5.55 -9.38 6.61
C TYR A 90 -6.56 -8.81 7.60
N ASP A 91 -6.23 -7.67 8.24
CA ASP A 91 -7.13 -7.04 9.21
C ASP A 91 -8.50 -6.70 8.61
N LEU A 92 -8.52 -6.36 7.31
CA LEU A 92 -9.75 -6.05 6.59
C LEU A 92 -10.54 -7.32 6.27
N ALA A 93 -9.85 -8.39 5.86
CA ALA A 93 -10.47 -9.70 5.62
C ALA A 93 -11.10 -10.27 6.90
N ASP A 94 -10.39 -10.19 8.02
CA ASP A 94 -10.88 -10.64 9.33
C ASP A 94 -12.09 -9.83 9.77
N ALA A 95 -12.09 -8.50 9.56
CA ALA A 95 -13.23 -7.66 9.84
C ALA A 95 -14.46 -8.03 8.99
N ILE A 96 -14.25 -8.37 7.71
CA ILE A 96 -15.34 -8.82 6.81
C ILE A 96 -15.91 -10.16 7.28
N LEU A 97 -15.05 -11.14 7.54
CA LEU A 97 -15.46 -12.48 8.00
C LEU A 97 -16.13 -12.43 9.38
N ALA A 98 -15.79 -11.45 10.22
CA ALA A 98 -16.44 -11.19 11.50
C ALA A 98 -17.85 -10.58 11.33
N GLU A 99 -18.02 -9.60 10.43
CA GLU A 99 -19.33 -8.96 10.19
C GLU A 99 -20.29 -9.87 9.40
N TYR A 100 -19.76 -10.72 8.51
CA TYR A 100 -20.53 -11.67 7.69
C TYR A 100 -20.21 -13.12 8.06
N PRO A 101 -20.69 -13.64 9.21
CA PRO A 101 -20.31 -14.95 9.72
C PRO A 101 -20.77 -16.14 8.86
N LYS A 102 -21.61 -15.90 7.85
CA LYS A 102 -22.06 -16.92 6.88
C LYS A 102 -21.07 -17.15 5.73
N MET A 103 -20.09 -16.25 5.54
CA MET A 103 -19.04 -16.40 4.53
C MET A 103 -17.96 -17.36 5.05
N GLN A 104 -17.56 -18.32 4.23
CA GLN A 104 -16.44 -19.23 4.54
C GLN A 104 -15.10 -18.69 4.04
N SER A 105 -15.15 -17.89 2.97
CA SER A 105 -13.99 -17.25 2.37
C SER A 105 -14.35 -15.90 1.81
N VAL A 106 -13.39 -14.98 1.79
CA VAL A 106 -13.51 -13.67 1.16
C VAL A 106 -12.39 -13.46 0.16
N SER A 107 -12.74 -13.08 -1.06
CA SER A 107 -11.80 -12.60 -2.08
C SER A 107 -11.79 -11.08 -2.08
N LEU A 108 -10.66 -10.47 -1.74
CA LEU A 108 -10.45 -9.03 -1.76
C LEU A 108 -9.70 -8.61 -3.02
N ASP A 109 -10.39 -7.86 -3.85
CA ASP A 109 -9.82 -7.18 -5.00
C ASP A 109 -9.37 -5.78 -4.57
N VAL A 110 -8.05 -5.58 -4.45
CA VAL A 110 -7.44 -4.28 -4.18
C VAL A 110 -6.90 -3.72 -5.49
N SER A 111 -7.60 -2.71 -6.02
CA SER A 111 -7.17 -1.97 -7.20
C SER A 111 -6.48 -0.67 -6.79
N THR A 112 -5.25 -0.47 -7.25
CA THR A 112 -4.48 0.77 -7.05
C THR A 112 -4.32 1.47 -8.40
N ILE A 113 -4.78 2.72 -8.48
CA ILE A 113 -4.59 3.57 -9.65
C ILE A 113 -3.24 4.27 -9.52
N MET A 114 -2.34 4.06 -10.47
CA MET A 114 -0.98 4.61 -10.45
C MET A 114 -0.62 5.26 -11.79
N LEU A 115 0.24 6.27 -11.75
CA LEU A 115 0.82 6.85 -12.95
C LEU A 115 2.03 6.02 -13.37
N GLU A 116 2.06 5.55 -14.61
CA GLU A 116 3.22 4.88 -15.17
C GLU A 116 4.29 5.91 -15.56
N PRO A 117 5.48 5.92 -14.93
CA PRO A 117 6.47 6.99 -15.15
C PRO A 117 7.00 7.04 -16.58
N ALA A 118 7.08 5.89 -17.25
CA ALA A 118 7.64 5.79 -18.61
C ALA A 118 6.70 6.37 -19.68
N THR A 119 5.39 6.27 -19.48
CA THR A 119 4.38 6.61 -20.49
C THR A 119 3.52 7.80 -20.10
N GLY A 120 3.51 8.18 -18.82
CA GLY A 120 2.59 9.18 -18.28
C GLY A 120 1.14 8.71 -18.22
N ASN A 121 0.87 7.43 -18.52
CA ASN A 121 -0.49 6.90 -18.52
C ASN A 121 -0.93 6.49 -17.12
N ILE A 122 -2.23 6.57 -16.88
CA ILE A 122 -2.84 5.99 -15.69
C ILE A 122 -2.98 4.48 -15.92
N LYS A 123 -2.38 3.68 -15.03
CA LYS A 123 -2.55 2.23 -14.98
C LYS A 123 -3.30 1.84 -13.71
N GLU A 124 -4.23 0.91 -13.85
CA GLU A 124 -4.84 0.23 -12.71
C GLU A 124 -4.08 -1.06 -12.47
N ARG A 125 -3.57 -1.23 -11.25
CA ARG A 125 -2.99 -2.48 -10.80
C ARG A 125 -3.97 -3.16 -9.86
N LYS A 126 -4.42 -4.34 -10.24
CA LYS A 126 -5.34 -5.15 -9.45
C LYS A 126 -4.58 -6.29 -8.77
N GLN A 127 -4.75 -6.43 -7.46
CA GLN A 127 -4.28 -7.57 -6.70
C GLN A 127 -5.49 -8.23 -6.04
N THR A 128 -5.58 -9.55 -6.21
CA THR A 128 -6.64 -10.35 -5.61
C THR A 128 -6.04 -11.18 -4.48
N PHE A 129 -6.59 -11.03 -3.29
CA PHE A 129 -6.22 -11.77 -2.10
C PHE A 129 -7.39 -12.65 -1.69
N VAL A 130 -7.14 -13.94 -1.45
CA VAL A 130 -8.18 -14.88 -1.04
C VAL A 130 -7.88 -15.31 0.37
N PHE A 131 -8.86 -15.12 1.26
CA PHE A 131 -8.79 -15.51 2.65
C PHE A 131 -9.89 -16.50 2.93
N SER A 132 -9.56 -17.57 3.64
CA SER A 132 -10.50 -18.55 4.16
C SER A 132 -10.42 -18.56 5.68
N ARG A 133 -11.54 -18.85 6.32
CA ARG A 133 -11.60 -19.03 7.77
C ARG A 133 -10.92 -20.31 8.24
#